data_AF-A0A1V1WXJ0-F1
#
_entry.id   AF-A0A1V1WXJ0-F1
#
_cell.length_a   1.000
_cell.length_b   1.000
_cell.length_c   1.000
_cell.angle_alpha   90.00
_cell.angle_beta   90.00
_cell.angle_gamma   90.00
#
_symmetry.space_group_name_H-M   'P 1'
#
loop_
_entity.id
_entity.type
_entity.pdbx_description
1 polymer ?
#
loop_
_entity_poly.entity_id
_entity_poly.type
_entity_poly.pdbx_seq_one_letter_code
_entity_poly.pdbx_strand_id
1 'polypeptide(L)'
;MNSLENKIDFALIFNVKKANPNGDPLNGNRPRTDYDGFGEVTDVCLKRKIRDRLMESEHVIFVQGDYNVLDSHKNLKYRADSVIKDYSKPDDVRDLACKTWFDVRAFGQIFPFKAKGNNKDAKGVSIAIRGPVTIQSAFSVEPITVRQ
;
A
#
# COMPACT_ATOMS: atom_id res chain seq x y z
N MET A 1 12.58 -18.64 -6.33
CA MET A 1 11.50 -17.96 -7.07
C MET A 1 12.12 -17.40 -8.32
N ASN A 2 11.61 -17.75 -9.49
CA ASN A 2 12.05 -17.09 -10.71
C ASN A 2 11.53 -15.65 -10.70
N SER A 3 12.40 -14.69 -10.97
CA SER A 3 12.02 -13.29 -11.12
C SER A 3 11.26 -13.10 -12.44
N LEU A 4 10.47 -12.03 -12.53
CA LEU A 4 9.98 -11.57 -13.83
C LEU A 4 11.18 -11.19 -14.70
N GLU A 5 11.22 -11.72 -15.92
CA GLU A 5 12.31 -11.47 -16.88
C GLU A 5 12.03 -10.27 -17.79
N ASN A 6 10.77 -9.86 -17.89
CA ASN A 6 10.31 -8.80 -18.79
C ASN A 6 9.55 -7.72 -18.04
N LYS A 7 9.64 -6.48 -18.54
CA LYS A 7 8.73 -5.40 -18.15
C LYS A 7 7.32 -5.74 -18.63
N ILE A 8 6.33 -5.61 -17.74
CA ILE A 8 4.92 -5.83 -18.04
C ILE A 8 4.20 -4.51 -17.89
N ASP A 9 3.60 -4.03 -18.98
CA ASP A 9 2.67 -2.91 -18.99
C ASP A 9 1.23 -3.45 -19.04
N PHE A 10 0.33 -2.84 -18.29
CA PHE A 10 -1.08 -3.27 -18.22
C PHE A 10 -2.01 -2.07 -18.09
N ALA A 11 -3.26 -2.27 -18.49
CA ALA A 11 -4.36 -1.32 -18.29
C ALA A 11 -5.48 -2.01 -17.51
N LEU A 12 -6.08 -1.29 -16.56
CA LEU A 12 -7.23 -1.73 -15.80
C LEU A 12 -8.44 -0.88 -16.18
N ILE A 13 -9.50 -1.53 -16.68
CA ILE A 13 -10.79 -0.91 -16.93
C ILE A 13 -11.80 -1.58 -16.02
N PHE A 14 -12.54 -0.78 -15.25
CA PHE A 14 -13.62 -1.27 -14.40
C PHE A 14 -14.80 -0.30 -14.45
N ASN A 15 -15.98 -0.81 -14.13
CA ASN A 15 -17.16 0.01 -13.94
C ASN A 15 -17.67 -0.14 -12.50
N VAL A 16 -18.46 0.83 -12.07
CA VAL A 16 -19.22 0.77 -10.82
C VAL A 16 -20.65 1.22 -11.09
N LYS A 17 -21.60 0.60 -10.39
CA LYS A 17 -23.03 0.89 -10.55
C LYS A 17 -23.62 1.25 -9.20
N LYS A 18 -24.18 2.47 -9.10
CA LYS A 18 -24.82 3.00 -7.88
C LYS A 18 -23.94 2.83 -6.62
N ALA A 19 -22.64 3.11 -6.75
CA ALA A 19 -21.67 2.92 -5.69
C ALA A 19 -20.71 4.10 -5.61
N ASN A 20 -20.05 4.22 -4.46
CA ASN A 20 -18.95 5.15 -4.25
C ASN A 20 -17.61 4.37 -4.27
N PRO A 21 -16.87 4.37 -5.39
CA PRO A 21 -15.67 3.54 -5.53
C PRO A 21 -14.50 4.00 -4.65
N ASN A 22 -14.39 5.33 -4.46
CA ASN A 22 -13.39 6.01 -3.65
C ASN A 22 -14.01 7.30 -3.12
N GLY A 23 -14.37 7.30 -1.83
CA GLY A 23 -14.86 8.50 -1.17
C GLY A 23 -13.75 9.50 -0.86
N ASP A 24 -14.07 10.78 -0.90
CA ASP A 24 -13.17 11.87 -0.54
C ASP A 24 -13.39 12.28 0.93
N PRO A 25 -12.43 12.01 1.84
CA PRO A 25 -12.57 12.37 3.24
C PRO A 25 -12.66 13.88 3.48
N LEU A 26 -12.19 14.71 2.55
CA LEU A 26 -12.25 16.16 2.65
C LEU A 26 -13.58 16.74 2.13
N ASN A 27 -14.37 15.95 1.42
CA ASN A 27 -15.62 16.37 0.79
C ASN A 27 -16.80 15.47 1.23
N GLY A 28 -16.89 15.22 2.53
CA GLY A 28 -18.01 14.47 3.12
C GLY A 28 -18.15 13.03 2.63
N ASN A 29 -17.03 12.39 2.27
CA ASN A 29 -16.98 11.04 1.71
C ASN A 29 -17.75 10.87 0.39
N ARG A 30 -18.01 11.95 -0.36
CA ARG A 30 -18.57 11.88 -1.73
C ARG A 30 -17.57 11.20 -2.67
N PRO A 31 -18.01 10.61 -3.80
CA PRO A 31 -17.10 10.15 -4.84
C PRO A 31 -16.10 11.26 -5.19
N ARG A 32 -14.81 10.90 -5.21
CA ARG A 32 -13.73 11.83 -5.52
C ARG A 32 -13.80 12.23 -7.00
N THR A 33 -13.60 13.52 -7.27
CA THR A 33 -13.55 14.07 -8.62
C THR A 33 -12.32 14.97 -8.77
N ASP A 34 -11.76 15.04 -9.98
CA ASP A 34 -10.77 16.05 -10.31
C ASP A 34 -11.43 17.43 -10.58
N TYR A 35 -10.61 18.42 -10.97
CA TYR A 35 -11.08 19.77 -11.26
C TYR A 35 -11.95 19.87 -12.53
N ASP A 36 -11.80 18.93 -13.46
CA ASP A 36 -12.55 18.87 -14.72
C ASP A 36 -13.84 18.04 -14.59
N GLY A 37 -14.10 17.48 -13.41
CA GLY A 37 -15.32 16.73 -13.08
C GLY A 37 -15.24 15.23 -13.38
N PHE A 38 -14.07 14.70 -13.74
CA PHE A 38 -13.87 13.26 -13.90
C PHE A 38 -13.78 12.59 -12.54
N GLY A 39 -14.40 11.41 -12.43
CA GLY A 39 -14.31 10.59 -11.23
C GLY A 39 -12.90 10.03 -11.07
N GLU A 40 -12.34 10.16 -9.87
CA GLU A 40 -11.00 9.66 -9.55
C GLU A 40 -11.09 8.47 -8.58
N VAL A 41 -10.34 7.42 -8.87
CA VAL A 41 -10.02 6.35 -7.93
C VAL A 41 -8.51 6.32 -7.73
N THR A 42 -8.07 6.75 -6.55
CA THR A 42 -6.65 6.90 -6.23
C THR A 42 -5.89 5.58 -6.30
N ASP A 43 -4.61 5.64 -6.64
CA ASP A 43 -3.72 4.47 -6.63
C ASP A 43 -3.68 3.78 -5.25
N VAL A 44 -3.71 4.56 -4.15
CA VAL A 44 -3.77 4.04 -2.79
C VAL A 44 -5.06 3.26 -2.54
N CYS A 45 -6.21 3.73 -3.05
CA CYS A 45 -7.48 3.02 -2.98
C CYS A 45 -7.43 1.70 -3.77
N LEU A 46 -6.90 1.72 -5.00
CA LEU A 46 -6.73 0.51 -5.80
C LEU A 46 -5.82 -0.51 -5.10
N LYS A 47 -4.66 -0.07 -4.61
CA LYS A 47 -3.74 -0.93 -3.85
C LYS A 47 -4.38 -1.47 -2.57
N ARG A 48 -5.29 -0.73 -1.91
CA ARG A 48 -6.06 -1.23 -0.77
C ARG A 48 -6.97 -2.39 -1.17
N LYS A 49 -7.76 -2.25 -2.24
CA LYS A 49 -8.63 -3.31 -2.74
C LYS A 49 -7.84 -4.56 -3.16
N ILE A 50 -6.67 -4.37 -3.78
CA ILE A 50 -5.76 -5.49 -4.11
C ILE A 50 -5.26 -6.19 -2.85
N ARG A 51 -4.83 -5.44 -1.83
CA ARG A 51 -4.40 -6.01 -0.54
C ARG A 51 -5.52 -6.80 0.13
N ASP A 52 -6.73 -6.23 0.21
CA ASP A 52 -7.88 -6.90 0.81
C ASP A 52 -8.18 -8.22 0.08
N ARG A 53 -8.16 -8.22 -1.26
CA ARG A 53 -8.35 -9.44 -2.05
C ARG A 53 -7.25 -10.49 -1.85
N LEU A 54 -6.00 -10.05 -1.69
CA LEU A 54 -4.87 -10.93 -1.39
C LEU A 54 -5.01 -11.56 0.01
N MET A 55 -5.48 -10.81 1.00
CA MET A 55 -5.76 -11.32 2.35
C MET A 55 -6.87 -12.37 2.35
N GLU A 56 -7.95 -12.15 1.59
CA GLU A 56 -8.99 -13.17 1.38
C GLU A 56 -8.45 -14.45 0.73
N SER A 57 -7.34 -14.33 -0.01
CA SER A 57 -6.63 -15.46 -0.63
C SER A 57 -5.47 -15.94 0.25
N GLU A 58 -5.54 -15.70 1.56
CA GLU A 58 -4.59 -16.14 2.59
C GLU A 58 -3.13 -15.66 2.42
N HIS A 59 -2.92 -14.58 1.65
CA HIS A 59 -1.58 -13.97 1.57
C HIS A 59 -1.31 -13.08 2.78
N VAL A 60 -0.07 -13.12 3.28
CA VAL A 60 0.36 -12.27 4.39
C VAL A 60 0.65 -10.86 3.88
N ILE A 61 -0.06 -9.87 4.43
CA ILE A 61 -0.02 -8.46 4.02
C ILE A 61 0.45 -7.58 5.18
N PHE A 62 1.36 -6.64 4.89
CA PHE A 62 1.90 -5.71 5.87
C PHE A 62 0.94 -4.57 6.18
N VAL A 63 0.37 -3.91 5.17
CA VAL A 63 -0.55 -2.77 5.38
C VAL A 63 -1.99 -3.25 5.36
N GLN A 64 -2.53 -3.56 6.54
CA GLN A 64 -3.90 -4.03 6.73
C GLN A 64 -4.84 -2.87 7.10
N GLY A 65 -6.15 -3.06 6.89
CA GLY A 65 -7.15 -2.04 7.24
C GLY A 65 -7.62 -2.26 8.65
N ASP A 66 -7.95 -1.19 9.39
CA ASP A 66 -8.44 -1.32 10.76
C ASP A 66 -9.72 -2.17 10.85
N TYR A 67 -10.51 -2.20 9.76
CA TYR A 67 -11.72 -3.02 9.61
C TYR A 67 -11.43 -4.49 9.26
N ASN A 68 -10.19 -4.86 8.94
CA ASN A 68 -9.83 -6.18 8.43
C ASN A 68 -8.38 -6.52 8.81
N VAL A 69 -8.11 -6.56 10.12
CA VAL A 69 -6.81 -6.98 10.67
C VAL A 69 -6.85 -8.48 10.95
N LEU A 70 -5.94 -9.25 10.34
CA LEU A 70 -5.86 -10.71 10.47
C LEU A 70 -4.81 -11.17 11.50
N ASP A 71 -3.98 -10.26 12.00
CA ASP A 71 -2.97 -10.55 13.02
C ASP A 71 -3.21 -9.79 14.32
N SER A 72 -2.47 -10.14 15.38
CA SER A 72 -2.60 -9.50 16.69
C SER A 72 -1.70 -8.27 16.85
N HIS A 73 -1.21 -7.67 15.77
CA HIS A 73 -0.29 -6.53 15.85
C HIS A 73 -1.05 -5.20 15.96
N LYS A 74 -0.74 -4.43 17.00
CA LYS A 74 -1.39 -3.15 17.29
C LYS A 74 -1.16 -2.07 16.24
N ASN A 75 -0.04 -2.12 15.52
CA ASN A 75 0.32 -1.18 14.45
C ASN A 75 1.43 -1.76 13.56
N LEU A 76 1.75 -1.03 12.48
CA LEU A 76 2.78 -1.42 11.52
C LEU A 76 4.16 -1.62 12.15
N LYS A 77 4.51 -0.86 13.19
CA LYS A 77 5.79 -1.02 13.89
C LYS A 77 5.87 -2.35 14.62
N TYR A 78 4.84 -2.72 15.39
CA TYR A 78 4.79 -4.02 16.05
C TYR A 78 4.82 -5.19 15.06
N ARG A 79 4.17 -5.03 13.90
CA ARG A 79 4.21 -6.01 12.82
C ARG A 79 5.59 -6.13 12.18
N ALA A 80 6.27 -4.99 11.97
CA ALA A 80 7.64 -5.00 11.47
C ALA A 80 8.60 -5.64 12.48
N ASP A 81 8.54 -5.20 13.74
CA ASP A 81 9.40 -5.66 14.83
C ASP A 81 9.14 -7.12 15.24
N SER A 82 8.01 -7.72 14.88
CA SER A 82 7.75 -9.15 15.11
C SER A 82 8.61 -10.04 14.20
N VAL A 83 8.91 -9.57 12.99
CA VAL A 83 9.67 -10.27 11.96
C VAL A 83 11.12 -9.77 11.88
N ILE A 84 11.31 -8.46 11.81
CA ILE A 84 12.61 -7.80 11.67
C ILE A 84 13.15 -7.41 13.05
N LYS A 85 14.24 -8.06 13.48
CA LYS A 85 14.86 -7.80 14.79
C LYS A 85 16.07 -6.87 14.72
N ASP A 86 16.77 -6.90 13.59
CA ASP A 86 17.98 -6.12 13.35
C ASP A 86 17.80 -5.29 12.07
N TYR A 87 17.70 -3.97 12.26
CA TYR A 87 17.59 -3.01 11.17
C TYR A 87 18.96 -2.44 10.75
N SER A 88 20.06 -2.89 11.36
CA SER A 88 21.41 -2.45 10.98
C SER A 88 21.91 -3.06 9.66
N LYS A 89 21.21 -4.07 9.15
CA LYS A 89 21.52 -4.78 7.90
C LYS A 89 20.40 -4.58 6.87
N PRO A 90 20.48 -3.53 6.04
CA PRO A 90 19.39 -3.18 5.12
C PRO A 90 19.01 -4.27 4.12
N ASP A 91 19.98 -5.09 3.69
CA ASP A 91 19.73 -6.17 2.73
C ASP A 91 18.95 -7.33 3.36
N ASP A 92 19.34 -7.76 4.56
CA ASP A 92 18.61 -8.78 5.33
C ASP A 92 17.17 -8.32 5.63
N VAL A 93 17.00 -7.05 5.99
CA VAL A 93 15.67 -6.43 6.20
C VAL A 93 14.84 -6.51 4.93
N ARG A 94 15.43 -6.16 3.77
CA ARG A 94 14.74 -6.19 2.48
C ARG A 94 14.31 -7.61 2.13
N ASP A 95 15.21 -8.57 2.23
CA ASP A 95 14.94 -9.96 1.86
C ASP A 95 13.88 -10.58 2.77
N LEU A 96 13.97 -10.36 4.08
CA LEU A 96 12.99 -10.87 5.03
C LEU A 96 11.62 -10.22 4.83
N ALA A 97 11.57 -8.90 4.66
CA ALA A 97 10.32 -8.19 4.44
C ALA A 97 9.63 -8.61 3.12
N CYS A 98 10.40 -8.71 2.03
CA CYS A 98 9.89 -9.15 0.73
C CYS A 98 9.49 -10.63 0.73
N LYS A 99 10.13 -11.47 1.55
CA LYS A 99 9.76 -12.88 1.71
C LYS A 99 8.46 -13.03 2.49
N THR A 100 8.28 -12.24 3.55
CA THR A 100 7.13 -12.33 4.45
C THR A 100 5.88 -11.65 3.90
N TRP A 101 5.98 -10.41 3.42
CA TRP A 101 4.81 -9.60 3.05
C TRP A 101 4.71 -9.40 1.55
N PHE A 102 3.59 -9.84 0.97
CA PHE A 102 3.38 -9.75 -0.47
C PHE A 102 3.34 -8.29 -0.93
N ASP A 103 2.62 -7.43 -0.22
CA ASP A 103 2.44 -6.02 -0.59
C ASP A 103 3.72 -5.21 -0.48
N VAL A 104 4.59 -5.52 0.48
CA VAL A 104 5.94 -4.92 0.57
C VAL A 104 6.77 -5.31 -0.64
N ARG A 105 6.74 -6.59 -1.03
CA ARG A 105 7.44 -7.08 -2.22
C ARG A 105 6.89 -6.45 -3.51
N ALA A 106 5.58 -6.29 -3.62
CA ALA A 106 4.91 -5.81 -4.84
C ALA A 106 4.92 -4.28 -4.98
N PHE A 107 4.57 -3.54 -3.93
CA PHE A 107 4.36 -2.09 -3.95
C PHE A 107 5.45 -1.29 -3.23
N GLY A 108 6.31 -1.95 -2.46
CA GLY A 108 7.33 -1.30 -1.65
C GLY A 108 6.81 -0.81 -0.29
N GLN A 109 7.76 -0.49 0.59
CA GLN A 109 7.50 0.04 1.92
C GLN A 109 8.75 0.76 2.46
N ILE A 110 8.54 1.79 3.28
CA ILE A 110 9.61 2.45 4.05
C ILE A 110 9.57 1.94 5.49
N PHE A 111 10.70 1.42 5.97
CA PHE A 111 10.89 1.01 7.36
C PHE A 111 11.76 2.05 8.10
N PRO A 112 11.16 2.90 8.95
CA PRO A 112 11.92 3.88 9.72
C PRO A 112 12.61 3.21 10.93
N PHE A 113 13.93 3.31 11.00
CA PHE A 113 14.71 2.88 12.15
C PHE A 113 15.24 4.08 12.93
N LYS A 114 14.97 4.09 14.24
CA LYS A 114 15.63 5.01 15.18
C LYS A 114 16.85 4.31 15.74
N ALA A 115 18.01 4.95 15.68
CA ALA A 115 19.21 4.43 16.33
C ALA A 115 18.96 4.21 17.83
N LYS A 116 19.38 3.07 18.36
CA LYS A 116 19.32 2.79 19.80
C LYS A 116 20.50 3.46 20.49
N GLY A 117 20.22 4.50 21.29
CA GLY A 117 21.19 5.16 22.16
C GLY A 117 20.73 6.57 22.54
N ASN A 118 21.02 7.01 23.77
CA ASN A 118 20.69 8.36 24.28
C ASN A 118 21.50 9.50 23.60
N ASN A 119 22.26 9.20 22.54
CA ASN A 119 22.96 10.21 21.76
C ASN A 119 21.99 10.88 20.79
N LYS A 120 21.74 12.17 21.02
CA LYS A 120 20.90 13.03 20.17
C LYS A 120 21.42 13.14 18.72
N ASP A 121 22.65 12.70 18.46
CA ASP A 121 23.31 12.74 17.14
C ASP A 121 23.25 11.42 16.36
N ALA A 122 22.65 10.37 16.92
CA ALA A 122 22.52 9.09 16.23
C ALA A 122 21.42 9.19 15.14
N LYS A 123 21.83 9.45 13.90
CA LYS A 123 20.93 9.58 12.74
C LYS A 123 20.13 8.30 12.57
N GLY A 124 18.81 8.40 12.69
CA GLY A 124 17.90 7.31 12.30
C GLY A 124 18.10 6.97 10.83
N VAL A 125 18.06 5.68 10.50
CA VAL A 125 18.19 5.20 9.13
C VAL A 125 16.81 4.78 8.64
N SER A 126 16.40 5.20 7.45
CA SER A 126 15.18 4.73 6.83
C SER A 126 15.54 3.75 5.72
N ILE A 127 15.08 2.49 5.85
CA ILE A 127 15.30 1.48 4.82
C ILE A 127 14.11 1.54 3.86
N ALA A 128 14.36 1.98 2.63
CA ALA A 128 13.34 2.05 1.59
C ALA A 128 13.39 0.80 0.70
N ILE A 129 12.26 0.10 0.61
CA ILE A 129 12.04 -1.00 -0.34
C ILE A 129 11.16 -0.47 -1.45
N ARG A 130 11.60 -0.60 -2.70
CA ARG A 130 10.82 -0.28 -3.89
C ARG A 130 10.23 -1.57 -4.46
N GLY A 131 8.92 -1.57 -4.68
CA GLY A 131 8.23 -2.67 -5.35
C GLY A 131 8.22 -2.49 -6.88
N PRO A 132 8.18 -3.57 -7.66
CA PRO A 132 8.15 -3.49 -9.12
C PRO A 132 6.79 -3.04 -9.68
N VAL A 133 5.70 -3.15 -8.90
CA VAL A 133 4.34 -2.82 -9.36
C VAL A 133 4.00 -1.37 -9.04
N THR A 134 3.95 -0.55 -10.08
CA THR A 134 3.44 0.83 -9.99
C THR A 134 2.05 0.89 -10.61
N ILE A 135 1.10 1.48 -9.88
CA ILE A 135 -0.28 1.73 -10.31
C ILE A 135 -0.50 3.23 -10.20
N GLN A 136 -1.16 3.82 -11.20
CA GLN A 136 -1.57 5.23 -11.20
C GLN A 136 -3.04 5.35 -10.80
N SER A 137 -3.48 6.55 -10.42
CA SER A 137 -4.92 6.83 -10.24
C SER A 137 -5.67 6.48 -11.53
N ALA A 138 -6.85 5.89 -11.37
CA ALA A 138 -7.78 5.65 -12.45
C ALA A 138 -8.78 6.81 -12.55
N PHE A 139 -9.10 7.22 -13.77
CA PHE A 139 -10.05 8.27 -14.06
C PHE A 139 -11.22 7.73 -14.88
N SER A 140 -12.41 8.28 -14.67
CA SER A 140 -13.55 7.96 -15.52
C SER A 140 -13.29 8.42 -16.97
N VAL A 141 -13.96 7.78 -17.93
CA VAL A 141 -13.86 8.16 -19.35
C VAL A 141 -14.66 9.44 -19.64
N GLU A 142 -15.66 9.73 -18.82
CA GLU A 142 -16.53 10.90 -18.92
C GLU A 142 -16.67 11.56 -17.54
N PRO A 143 -16.96 12.87 -17.48
CA PRO A 143 -17.27 13.55 -16.22
C PRO A 143 -18.45 12.88 -15.49
N ILE A 144 -18.36 12.83 -14.16
CA ILE A 144 -19.39 12.18 -13.34
C ILE A 144 -20.29 13.21 -12.66
N THR A 145 -21.57 12.88 -12.53
CA THR A 145 -22.50 13.63 -11.68
C THR A 145 -22.73 12.88 -10.38
N VAL A 146 -22.27 13.46 -9.27
CA VAL A 146 -22.55 12.93 -7.94
C VAL A 146 -23.97 13.33 -7.55
N ARG A 147 -24.87 12.34 -7.46
CA ARG A 147 -26.24 12.56 -6.97
C ARG A 147 -26.21 12.73 -5.45
N GLN A 148 -26.96 13.71 -4.94
CA GLN A 148 -27.17 13.93 -3.51
C GLN A 148 -28.04 12.84 -2.90
#